data_AF-A0A7K6X1M1-F1
#
_entry.id   AF-A0A7K6X1M1-F1
#
_cell.length_a   1.000
_cell.length_b   1.000
_cell.length_c   1.000
_cell.angle_alpha   90.00
_cell.angle_beta   90.00
_cell.angle_gamma   90.00
#
_symmetry.space_group_name_H-M   'P 1'
#
loop_
_entity.id
_entity.type
_entity.pdbx_description
1 polymer ?
#
loop_
_entity_poly.entity_id
_entity_poly.type
_entity_poly.pdbx_seq_one_letter_code
_entity_poly.pdbx_strand_id
1 'polypeptide(L)'
;LFFPQLEDDIIAKPDYIQSIKNFAAKQSQEWMILEFSRLGFIGKLFKSEDLPLIVEFFLMFYKDKPIDWLIDHLLWVKVCNPEKDAIHCEKEKANLRIRAKPSLFQHVGIYSSLAGKIQNLKDKDFGENVLHKAHNNPPAKVDTSLRIYQQYTLEKVYEGKDFFWASAPVAGDYISFTFLNPLKVEK
;
A
#
# COMPACT_ATOMS: atom_id res chain seq x y z
N LEU A 1 -4.88 -7.97 20.13
CA LEU A 1 -4.00 -6.94 19.53
C LEU A 1 -3.62 -7.40 18.13
N PHE A 2 -3.49 -6.50 17.16
CA PHE A 2 -3.18 -6.85 15.77
C PHE A 2 -1.92 -6.13 15.30
N PHE A 3 -1.19 -6.76 14.37
CA PHE A 3 0.00 -6.20 13.74
C PHE A 3 -0.23 -6.08 12.22
N PRO A 4 -0.37 -4.85 11.69
CA PRO A 4 -0.40 -4.61 10.25
C PRO A 4 1.04 -4.53 9.72
N GLN A 5 1.32 -5.33 8.69
CA GLN A 5 2.55 -5.26 7.93
C GLN A 5 2.27 -4.51 6.61
N LEU A 6 3.10 -3.50 6.34
CA LEU A 6 3.10 -2.66 5.15
C LEU A 6 4.55 -2.38 4.72
N GLU A 7 4.74 -2.06 3.45
CA GLU A 7 6.01 -1.55 2.89
C GLU A 7 5.89 -0.03 2.66
N ASP A 8 7.02 0.63 2.38
CA ASP A 8 7.12 2.08 2.17
C ASP A 8 6.69 2.53 0.77
N ASP A 9 6.70 1.63 -0.22
CA ASP A 9 6.39 1.90 -1.62
C ASP A 9 5.00 1.39 -2.04
N ILE A 10 3.98 1.72 -1.25
CA ILE A 10 2.59 1.33 -1.50
C ILE A 10 1.67 2.53 -1.73
N ILE A 11 0.64 2.31 -2.56
CA ILE A 11 -0.57 3.15 -2.57
C ILE A 11 -1.64 2.45 -1.74
N ALA A 12 -2.23 3.19 -0.80
CA ALA A 12 -3.36 2.73 0.00
C ALA A 12 -4.69 3.33 -0.50
N LYS A 13 -5.78 2.58 -0.35
CA LYS A 13 -7.13 3.13 -0.50
C LYS A 13 -7.49 4.09 0.64
N PRO A 14 -8.36 5.08 0.41
CA PRO A 14 -8.95 5.87 1.49
C PRO A 14 -9.58 4.95 2.55
N ASP A 15 -9.53 5.38 3.82
CA ASP A 15 -10.15 4.67 4.95
C ASP A 15 -9.67 3.22 5.12
N TYR A 16 -8.47 2.88 4.63
CA TYR A 16 -7.93 1.52 4.71
C TYR A 16 -7.91 0.97 6.14
N ILE A 17 -7.62 1.82 7.15
CA ILE A 17 -7.61 1.41 8.56
C ILE A 17 -9.00 0.92 9.00
N GLN A 18 -10.05 1.69 8.69
CA GLN A 18 -11.41 1.32 9.06
C GLN A 18 -11.86 0.07 8.29
N SER A 19 -11.47 -0.03 7.02
CA SER A 19 -11.74 -1.21 6.19
C SER A 19 -11.08 -2.46 6.75
N ILE A 20 -9.82 -2.38 7.20
CA ILE A 20 -9.10 -3.49 7.86
C ILE A 20 -9.82 -3.90 9.14
N LYS A 21 -10.15 -2.94 10.02
CA LYS A 21 -10.85 -3.20 11.28
C LYS A 21 -12.19 -3.91 11.04
N ASN A 22 -12.99 -3.38 10.11
CA ASN A 22 -14.29 -3.95 9.76
C ASN A 22 -14.15 -5.35 9.16
N PHE A 23 -13.14 -5.58 8.32
CA PHE A 23 -12.90 -6.90 7.73
C PHE A 23 -12.47 -7.91 8.79
N ALA A 24 -11.54 -7.56 9.68
CA ALA A 24 -11.09 -8.42 10.77
C ALA A 24 -12.24 -8.77 11.73
N ALA A 25 -13.08 -7.81 12.08
CA ALA A 25 -14.23 -8.01 12.97
C ALA A 25 -15.31 -8.93 12.38
N LYS A 26 -15.38 -9.07 11.05
CA LYS A 26 -16.32 -9.98 10.38
C LYS A 26 -15.86 -11.44 10.33
N GLN A 27 -14.60 -11.72 10.66
CA GLN A 27 -14.09 -13.09 10.59
C GLN A 27 -14.58 -13.88 11.80
N SER A 28 -15.47 -14.84 11.57
CA SER A 28 -15.97 -15.77 12.59
C SER A 28 -15.13 -17.05 12.66
N GLN A 29 -14.46 -17.41 11.58
CA GLN A 29 -13.57 -18.57 11.51
C GLN A 29 -12.20 -18.26 12.09
N GLU A 30 -11.47 -19.30 12.50
CA GLU A 30 -10.06 -19.15 12.83
C GLU A 30 -9.27 -18.71 11.60
N TRP A 31 -8.38 -17.75 11.80
CA TRP A 31 -7.49 -17.23 10.78
C TRP A 31 -6.15 -16.88 11.42
N MET A 32 -5.09 -16.96 10.62
CA MET A 32 -3.73 -16.57 10.98
C MET A 32 -3.29 -15.30 10.24
N ILE A 33 -3.72 -15.15 8.99
CA ILE A 33 -3.33 -14.03 8.13
C ILE A 33 -4.55 -13.48 7.40
N LEU A 34 -4.80 -12.18 7.54
CA LEU A 34 -5.72 -11.47 6.65
C LEU A 34 -4.92 -10.67 5.61
N GLU A 35 -5.24 -10.87 4.33
CA GLU A 35 -4.53 -10.24 3.22
C GLU A 35 -5.38 -9.12 2.60
N PHE A 36 -4.77 -7.95 2.45
CA PHE A 36 -5.35 -6.75 1.82
C PHE A 36 -4.61 -6.35 0.54
N SER A 37 -3.67 -7.17 0.11
CA SER A 37 -3.06 -7.14 -1.22
C SER A 37 -2.73 -8.56 -1.64
N ARG A 38 -2.92 -8.86 -2.92
CA ARG A 38 -2.61 -10.16 -3.52
C ARG A 38 -1.11 -10.34 -3.73
N LEU A 39 -0.40 -9.25 -3.97
CA LEU A 39 1.00 -9.28 -4.42
C LEU A 39 1.91 -8.95 -3.26
N GLY A 40 3.00 -9.70 -3.17
CA GLY A 40 4.06 -9.45 -2.21
C GLY A 40 3.62 -9.56 -0.75
N PHE A 41 4.57 -9.22 0.11
CA PHE A 41 4.41 -9.22 1.54
C PHE A 41 3.98 -7.82 1.96
N ILE A 42 2.90 -7.30 1.38
CA ILE A 42 2.28 -6.05 1.81
C ILE A 42 0.85 -6.27 2.23
N GLY A 43 0.35 -5.41 3.10
CA GLY A 43 -1.05 -5.40 3.51
C GLY A 43 -1.45 -6.70 4.17
N LYS A 44 -0.61 -7.22 5.08
CA LYS A 44 -0.89 -8.43 5.84
C LYS A 44 -1.23 -8.05 7.27
N LEU A 45 -2.32 -8.58 7.81
CA LEU A 45 -2.68 -8.40 9.21
C LEU A 45 -2.51 -9.72 9.95
N PHE A 46 -1.75 -9.65 11.04
CA PHE A 46 -1.50 -10.77 11.95
C PHE A 46 -2.12 -10.50 13.31
N LYS A 47 -2.48 -11.55 14.03
CA LYS A 47 -2.72 -11.45 15.46
C LYS A 47 -1.38 -11.34 16.17
N SER A 48 -1.27 -10.45 17.14
CA SER A 48 -0.01 -10.29 17.88
C SER A 48 0.42 -11.57 18.62
N GLU A 49 -0.52 -12.44 18.96
CA GLU A 49 -0.25 -13.74 19.60
C GLU A 49 0.45 -14.76 18.69
N ASP A 50 0.23 -14.66 17.36
CA ASP A 50 0.84 -15.55 16.38
C ASP A 50 2.24 -15.09 15.94
N LEU A 51 2.59 -13.83 16.23
CA LEU A 51 3.85 -13.22 15.76
C LEU A 51 5.11 -13.99 16.19
N PRO A 52 5.26 -14.47 17.44
CA PRO A 52 6.48 -15.20 17.83
C PRO A 52 6.75 -16.39 16.91
N LEU A 53 5.73 -17.22 16.65
CA LEU A 53 5.84 -18.37 15.74
C LEU A 53 6.24 -17.95 14.32
N ILE A 54 5.58 -16.91 13.80
CA ILE A 54 5.82 -16.42 12.43
C ILE A 54 7.24 -15.88 12.30
N VAL A 55 7.68 -15.06 13.26
CA VAL A 55 9.00 -14.44 13.26
C VAL A 55 10.10 -15.48 13.41
N GLU A 56 9.95 -16.45 14.33
CA GLU A 56 10.90 -17.55 14.47
C GLU A 56 11.04 -18.35 13.17
N PHE A 57 9.92 -18.68 12.52
CA PHE A 57 9.95 -19.37 11.23
C PHE A 57 10.71 -18.56 10.17
N PHE A 58 10.48 -17.24 10.09
CA PHE A 58 11.20 -16.40 9.15
C PHE A 58 12.69 -16.33 9.46
N LEU A 59 13.07 -16.17 10.72
CA LEU A 59 14.47 -16.09 11.12
C LEU A 59 15.25 -17.38 10.86
N MET A 60 14.58 -18.54 10.85
CA MET A 60 15.23 -19.79 10.47
C MET A 60 15.63 -19.85 8.99
N PHE A 61 14.88 -19.19 8.10
CA PHE A 61 15.00 -19.41 6.65
C PHE A 61 15.15 -18.12 5.80
N TYR A 62 15.35 -16.96 6.43
CA TYR A 62 15.40 -15.66 5.74
C TYR A 62 16.51 -15.55 4.68
N LYS A 63 17.59 -16.34 4.81
CA LYS A 63 18.67 -16.39 3.83
C LYS A 63 18.35 -17.28 2.63
N ASP A 64 17.43 -18.22 2.79
CA ASP A 64 17.17 -19.27 1.80
C ASP A 64 16.03 -18.91 0.85
N LYS A 65 15.04 -18.17 1.35
CA LYS A 65 13.82 -17.84 0.62
C LYS A 65 13.31 -16.44 1.00
N PRO A 66 12.67 -15.73 0.05
CA PRO A 66 11.99 -14.48 0.35
C PRO A 66 10.81 -14.71 1.29
N ILE A 67 10.45 -13.69 2.05
CA ILE A 67 9.44 -13.76 3.11
C ILE A 67 8.05 -14.17 2.61
N ASP A 68 7.67 -13.75 1.39
CA ASP A 68 6.45 -14.20 0.70
C ASP A 68 6.34 -15.72 0.63
N TRP A 69 7.44 -16.36 0.30
CA TRP A 69 7.49 -17.82 0.15
C TRP A 69 7.52 -18.46 1.53
N LEU A 70 8.25 -17.88 2.48
CA LEU A 70 8.30 -18.40 3.85
C LEU A 70 6.92 -18.45 4.51
N ILE A 71 6.03 -17.50 4.21
CA ILE A 71 4.63 -17.56 4.67
C ILE A 71 3.89 -18.75 4.10
N ASP A 72 4.02 -18.98 2.80
CA ASP A 72 3.37 -20.12 2.16
C ASP A 72 3.90 -21.45 2.70
N HIS A 73 5.22 -21.54 2.96
CA HIS A 73 5.84 -22.70 3.59
C HIS A 73 5.39 -22.87 5.04
N LEU A 74 5.27 -21.80 5.83
CA LEU A 74 4.75 -21.87 7.19
C LEU A 74 3.33 -22.46 7.20
N LEU A 75 2.46 -21.96 6.32
CA LEU A 75 1.11 -22.51 6.18
C LEU A 75 1.14 -23.95 5.71
N TRP A 76 2.00 -24.29 4.73
CA TRP A 76 2.17 -25.66 4.25
C TRP A 76 2.53 -26.63 5.39
N VAL A 77 3.53 -26.29 6.20
CA VAL A 77 3.93 -27.10 7.36
C VAL A 77 2.81 -27.20 8.39
N LYS A 78 2.02 -26.14 8.58
CA LYS A 78 0.98 -26.08 9.61
C LYS A 78 -0.27 -26.89 9.25
N VAL A 79 -0.67 -26.92 7.97
CA VAL A 79 -2.01 -27.46 7.58
C VAL A 79 -2.01 -28.48 6.46
N CYS A 80 -0.94 -28.62 5.68
CA CYS A 80 -0.95 -29.55 4.55
C CYS A 80 -0.56 -30.96 4.99
N ASN A 81 -1.40 -31.94 4.65
CA ASN A 81 -1.13 -33.35 4.89
C ASN A 81 -0.39 -33.96 3.67
N PRO A 82 0.81 -34.56 3.85
CA PRO A 82 1.57 -35.19 2.77
C PRO A 82 0.85 -36.33 2.05
N GLU A 83 -0.13 -36.97 2.69
CA GLU A 83 -0.93 -38.07 2.12
C GLU A 83 -2.10 -37.58 1.26
N LYS A 84 -2.34 -36.27 1.20
CA LYS A 84 -3.44 -35.65 0.45
C LYS A 84 -2.93 -34.84 -0.72
N ASP A 85 -3.84 -34.54 -1.64
CA ASP A 85 -3.52 -33.80 -2.85
C ASP A 85 -3.28 -32.30 -2.60
N ALA A 86 -2.73 -31.64 -3.63
CA ALA A 86 -2.44 -30.21 -3.58
C ALA A 86 -3.71 -29.36 -3.43
N ILE A 87 -4.87 -29.82 -3.94
CA ILE A 87 -6.14 -29.09 -3.85
C ILE A 87 -6.59 -29.00 -2.40
N HIS A 88 -6.48 -30.10 -1.66
CA HIS A 88 -6.74 -30.11 -0.23
C HIS A 88 -5.82 -29.16 0.51
N CYS A 89 -4.51 -29.22 0.26
CA CYS A 89 -3.52 -28.33 0.88
C CYS A 89 -3.85 -26.85 0.65
N GLU A 90 -4.13 -26.45 -0.60
CA GLU A 90 -4.47 -25.06 -0.93
C GLU A 90 -5.78 -24.60 -0.28
N LYS A 91 -6.76 -25.50 -0.14
CA LYS A 91 -8.00 -25.21 0.60
C LYS A 91 -7.73 -24.97 2.08
N GLU A 92 -6.93 -25.81 2.72
CA GLU A 92 -6.59 -25.65 4.14
C GLU A 92 -5.79 -24.36 4.38
N LYS A 93 -4.82 -24.05 3.51
CA LYS A 93 -4.10 -22.78 3.55
C LYS A 93 -5.07 -21.59 3.43
N ALA A 94 -6.03 -21.64 2.52
CA ALA A 94 -7.00 -20.57 2.30
C ALA A 94 -7.96 -20.35 3.49
N ASN A 95 -8.18 -21.37 4.33
CA ASN A 95 -8.96 -21.21 5.56
C ASN A 95 -8.25 -20.30 6.58
N LEU A 96 -6.91 -20.44 6.70
CA LEU A 96 -6.10 -19.62 7.61
C LEU A 96 -5.60 -18.31 6.99
N ARG A 97 -5.51 -18.24 5.66
CA ARG A 97 -5.06 -17.07 4.90
C ARG A 97 -6.22 -16.50 4.09
N ILE A 98 -6.96 -15.59 4.73
CA ILE A 98 -8.18 -15.03 4.17
C ILE A 98 -7.87 -13.70 3.48
N ARG A 99 -8.20 -13.60 2.20
CA ARG A 99 -7.98 -12.38 1.42
C ARG A 99 -9.23 -11.51 1.34
N ALA A 100 -9.08 -10.24 1.71
CA ALA A 100 -10.06 -9.19 1.48
C ALA A 100 -10.16 -8.86 -0.01
N LYS A 101 -11.39 -8.65 -0.47
CA LYS A 101 -11.69 -8.14 -1.81
C LYS A 101 -12.65 -6.95 -1.68
N PRO A 102 -12.38 -5.82 -2.36
CA PRO A 102 -11.20 -5.54 -3.18
C PRO A 102 -9.91 -5.37 -2.34
N SER A 103 -8.74 -5.44 -2.98
CA SER A 103 -7.47 -5.12 -2.32
C SER A 103 -7.45 -3.66 -1.87
N LEU A 104 -6.78 -3.38 -0.76
CA LEU A 104 -6.61 -2.05 -0.17
C LEU A 104 -5.24 -1.45 -0.46
N PHE A 105 -4.26 -2.25 -0.88
CA PHE A 105 -2.89 -1.80 -1.15
C PHE A 105 -2.36 -2.30 -2.50
N GLN A 106 -1.58 -1.42 -3.16
CA GLN A 106 -0.85 -1.69 -4.39
C GLN A 106 0.60 -1.27 -4.22
N HIS A 107 1.52 -2.20 -4.48
CA HIS A 107 2.95 -1.92 -4.56
C HIS A 107 3.26 -1.07 -5.79
N VAL A 108 4.09 -0.03 -5.67
CA VAL A 108 4.50 0.86 -6.76
C VAL A 108 5.99 0.89 -7.06
N GLY A 109 6.82 0.21 -6.25
CA GLY A 109 8.23 0.03 -6.57
C GLY A 109 8.43 -0.71 -7.90
N ILE A 110 9.04 -0.02 -8.86
CA ILE A 110 9.33 -0.56 -10.21
C ILE A 110 10.67 -1.33 -10.20
N TYR A 111 11.62 -0.90 -9.39
CA TYR A 111 12.95 -1.49 -9.31
C TYR A 111 13.07 -2.33 -8.05
N SER A 112 13.25 -3.63 -8.23
CA SER A 112 13.51 -4.55 -7.12
C SER A 112 14.94 -4.41 -6.62
N SER A 113 15.15 -4.70 -5.34
CA SER A 113 16.47 -4.91 -4.75
C SER A 113 17.21 -6.13 -5.34
N LEU A 114 16.51 -7.02 -6.06
CA LEU A 114 17.12 -8.11 -6.82
C LEU A 114 17.65 -7.58 -8.16
N ALA A 115 18.93 -7.84 -8.43
CA ALA A 115 19.63 -7.34 -9.61
C ALA A 115 18.87 -7.66 -10.92
N GLY A 116 18.54 -6.62 -11.67
CA GLY A 116 17.88 -6.73 -12.98
C GLY A 116 16.38 -7.03 -12.95
N LYS A 117 15.74 -7.10 -11.77
CA LYS A 117 14.31 -7.41 -11.67
C LYS A 117 13.47 -6.14 -11.68
N ILE A 118 12.77 -5.91 -12.79
CA ILE A 118 11.74 -4.87 -12.92
C ILE A 118 10.39 -5.47 -12.52
N GLN A 119 9.67 -4.81 -11.60
CA GLN A 119 8.38 -5.23 -11.10
C GLN A 119 7.26 -4.34 -11.65
N ASN A 120 6.56 -4.82 -12.67
CA ASN A 120 5.44 -4.12 -13.31
C ASN A 120 4.07 -4.69 -12.91
N LEU A 121 4.02 -5.63 -11.96
CA LEU A 121 2.76 -6.29 -11.58
C LEU A 121 1.82 -5.32 -10.86
N LYS A 122 0.58 -5.27 -11.34
CA LYS A 122 -0.55 -4.59 -10.70
C LYS A 122 -1.52 -5.63 -10.15
N ASP A 123 -2.02 -5.38 -8.95
CA ASP A 123 -3.07 -6.19 -8.35
C ASP A 123 -4.39 -5.87 -9.04
N LYS A 124 -4.93 -6.87 -9.75
CA LYS A 124 -6.21 -6.76 -10.47
C LYS A 124 -7.38 -6.43 -9.54
N ASP A 125 -7.31 -6.85 -8.28
CA ASP A 125 -8.36 -6.65 -7.28
C ASP A 125 -8.24 -5.27 -6.60
N PHE A 126 -7.17 -4.51 -6.86
CA PHE A 126 -7.00 -3.14 -6.32
C PHE A 126 -7.90 -2.12 -7.04
N GLY A 127 -8.11 -2.30 -8.35
CA GLY A 127 -8.86 -1.36 -9.19
C GLY A 127 -8.02 -0.15 -9.63
N GLU A 128 -8.64 0.76 -10.38
CA GLU A 128 -7.99 2.02 -10.76
C GLU A 128 -8.05 3.00 -9.59
N ASN A 129 -6.86 3.37 -9.08
CA ASN A 129 -6.77 4.49 -8.18
C ASN A 129 -6.63 5.78 -8.98
N VAL A 130 -7.57 6.68 -8.76
CA VAL A 130 -7.46 8.07 -9.17
C VAL A 130 -6.40 8.72 -8.28
N LEU A 131 -5.14 8.59 -8.66
CA LEU A 131 -4.00 9.25 -8.00
C LEU A 131 -4.15 10.78 -8.02
N HIS A 132 -4.84 11.28 -9.04
CA HIS A 132 -5.14 12.68 -9.22
C HIS A 132 -6.61 12.96 -8.89
N LYS A 133 -6.89 13.40 -7.65
CA LYS A 133 -8.19 14.02 -7.35
C LYS A 133 -8.13 15.47 -7.82
N ALA A 134 -8.82 15.76 -8.93
CA ALA A 134 -9.05 17.13 -9.34
C ALA A 134 -9.73 17.87 -8.19
N HIS A 135 -9.16 19.01 -7.83
CA HIS A 135 -9.70 19.89 -6.82
C HIS A 135 -10.12 21.18 -7.51
N ASN A 136 -11.27 21.72 -7.10
CA ASN A 136 -11.77 22.98 -7.63
C ASN A 136 -11.32 24.09 -6.69
N ASN A 137 -10.12 24.61 -6.93
CA ASN A 137 -9.66 25.78 -6.20
C ASN A 137 -10.46 27.03 -6.63
N PRO A 138 -10.69 27.97 -5.71
CA PRO A 138 -11.26 29.26 -6.07
C PRO A 138 -10.33 30.01 -7.04
N PRO A 139 -10.83 30.94 -7.88
CA PRO A 139 -9.96 31.67 -8.81
C PRO A 139 -8.86 32.45 -8.09
N ALA A 140 -7.60 32.22 -8.46
CA ALA A 140 -6.45 32.94 -7.95
C ALA A 140 -5.36 33.09 -9.01
N LYS A 141 -4.55 34.14 -8.86
CA LYS A 141 -3.24 34.22 -9.49
C LYS A 141 -2.24 33.50 -8.60
N VAL A 142 -1.52 32.53 -9.14
CA VAL A 142 -0.46 31.80 -8.43
C VAL A 142 0.90 32.27 -8.92
N ASP A 143 1.86 32.36 -8.02
CA ASP A 143 3.22 32.80 -8.35
C ASP A 143 4.24 32.19 -7.38
N THR A 144 5.44 31.89 -7.87
CA THR A 144 6.51 31.31 -7.07
C THR A 144 7.89 31.75 -7.55
N SER A 145 8.82 31.95 -6.63
CA SER A 145 10.25 32.14 -6.95
C SER A 145 11.00 30.84 -7.21
N LEU A 146 10.39 29.68 -6.88
CA LEU A 146 11.04 28.38 -6.95
C LEU A 146 11.35 27.99 -8.39
N ARG A 147 12.51 27.40 -8.61
CA ARG A 147 12.92 26.90 -9.94
C ARG A 147 12.08 25.67 -10.33
N ILE A 148 11.10 25.90 -11.20
CA ILE A 148 10.23 24.88 -11.78
C ILE A 148 11.07 23.82 -12.49
N TYR A 149 10.78 22.55 -12.20
CA TYR A 149 11.37 21.40 -12.84
C TYR A 149 10.49 20.98 -14.03
N GLN A 150 11.08 21.02 -15.23
CA GLN A 150 10.41 20.63 -16.48
C GLN A 150 9.07 21.35 -16.67
N GLN A 151 8.01 20.63 -17.01
CA GLN A 151 6.66 21.16 -17.25
C GLN A 151 5.74 21.18 -16.02
N TYR A 152 6.24 20.87 -14.82
CA TYR A 152 5.41 20.67 -13.61
C TYR A 152 5.20 21.99 -12.84
N THR A 153 4.37 22.88 -13.39
CA THR A 153 4.21 24.26 -12.90
C THR A 153 3.21 24.39 -11.76
N LEU A 154 3.26 25.53 -11.05
CA LEU A 154 2.35 25.82 -9.93
C LEU A 154 0.90 26.01 -10.40
N GLU A 155 0.68 26.54 -11.60
CA GLU A 155 -0.64 26.70 -12.21
C GLU A 155 -1.29 25.34 -12.45
N LYS A 156 -0.51 24.36 -12.94
CA LYS A 156 -1.03 23.01 -13.21
C LYS A 156 -1.50 22.32 -11.94
N VAL A 157 -0.78 22.47 -10.82
CA VAL A 157 -1.28 21.94 -9.55
C VAL A 157 -2.50 22.69 -9.08
N TYR A 158 -2.51 24.03 -9.19
CA TYR A 158 -3.64 24.84 -8.72
C TYR A 158 -4.94 24.59 -9.51
N GLU A 159 -4.83 24.31 -10.80
CA GLU A 159 -5.97 23.99 -11.67
C GLU A 159 -6.39 22.52 -11.57
N GLY A 160 -5.70 21.70 -10.76
CA GLY A 160 -5.93 20.26 -10.70
C GLY A 160 -5.74 19.59 -12.07
N LYS A 161 -4.68 19.95 -12.80
CA LYS A 161 -4.29 19.32 -14.07
C LYS A 161 -3.12 18.36 -13.92
N ASP A 162 -2.19 18.67 -13.02
CA ASP A 162 -0.97 17.92 -12.76
C ASP A 162 -0.43 18.25 -11.36
N PHE A 163 0.83 17.93 -11.06
CA PHE A 163 1.52 18.35 -9.83
C PHE A 163 2.56 19.46 -10.08
N PHE A 164 3.02 20.08 -8.98
CA PHE A 164 4.10 21.07 -8.99
C PHE A 164 5.40 20.41 -8.54
N TRP A 165 6.46 20.57 -9.33
CA TRP A 165 7.80 20.09 -8.99
C TRP A 165 8.79 21.24 -9.13
N ALA A 166 9.46 21.60 -8.04
CA ALA A 166 10.58 22.53 -8.06
C ALA A 166 11.80 21.95 -7.34
N SER A 167 12.97 22.54 -7.56
CA SER A 167 14.25 22.07 -7.02
C SER A 167 14.95 23.14 -6.19
N ALA A 168 15.67 22.69 -5.15
CA ALA A 168 16.59 23.49 -4.34
C ALA A 168 15.96 24.78 -3.74
N PRO A 169 14.92 24.68 -2.91
CA PRO A 169 14.38 25.85 -2.20
C PRO A 169 15.45 26.46 -1.28
N VAL A 170 15.56 27.78 -1.29
CA VAL A 170 16.46 28.55 -0.40
C VAL A 170 15.68 29.52 0.49
N ALA A 171 16.33 30.05 1.52
CA ALA A 171 15.72 31.03 2.40
C ALA A 171 15.27 32.26 1.60
N GLY A 172 13.98 32.62 1.73
CA GLY A 172 13.35 33.72 0.98
C GLY A 172 12.53 33.26 -0.23
N ASP A 173 12.60 31.99 -0.62
CA ASP A 173 11.70 31.46 -1.64
C ASP A 173 10.25 31.43 -1.17
N TYR A 174 9.33 31.60 -2.13
CA TYR A 174 7.91 31.67 -1.84
C TYR A 174 7.05 30.91 -2.84
N ILE A 175 5.87 30.54 -2.36
CA ILE A 175 4.69 30.18 -3.16
C ILE A 175 3.60 31.13 -2.69
N SER A 176 2.96 31.83 -3.61
CA SER A 176 1.93 32.81 -3.31
C SER A 176 0.66 32.53 -4.10
N PHE A 177 -0.47 32.72 -3.42
CA PHE A 177 -1.81 32.59 -3.97
C PHE A 177 -2.56 33.90 -3.74
N THR A 178 -2.89 34.61 -4.82
CA THR A 178 -3.66 35.85 -4.77
C THR A 178 -5.07 35.58 -5.30
N PHE A 179 -5.99 35.30 -4.39
CA PHE A 179 -7.39 35.03 -4.74
C PHE A 179 -8.05 36.26 -5.36
N LEU A 180 -8.81 36.06 -6.43
CA LEU A 180 -9.46 37.16 -7.15
C LEU A 180 -10.64 37.75 -6.38
N ASN A 181 -11.25 36.97 -5.49
CA ASN A 181 -12.35 37.39 -4.63
C ASN A 181 -12.00 37.13 -3.16
N PRO A 182 -12.54 37.92 -2.21
CA PRO A 182 -12.43 37.62 -0.78
C PRO A 182 -12.99 36.23 -0.47
N LEU A 183 -12.24 35.44 0.29
CA LEU A 183 -12.63 34.09 0.70
C LEU A 183 -12.69 33.99 2.22
N LYS A 184 -13.65 33.21 2.70
CA LYS A 184 -13.70 32.80 4.10
C LYS A 184 -12.73 31.64 4.28
N VAL A 185 -11.66 31.87 5.04
CA VAL A 185 -10.71 30.82 5.42
C VAL A 185 -11.21 30.20 6.72
N GLU A 186 -11.54 28.91 6.70
CA GLU A 186 -11.83 28.15 7.91
C GLU A 186 -10.53 27.64 8.51
N LYS A 187 -10.43 27.70 9.83
CA LYS A 187 -9.23 27.32 10.61
C LYS A 187 -9.27 25.84 10.97
#